data_AF-A0A960XZN3-F1
#
_entry.id   AF-A0A960XZN3-F1
#
_cell.length_a   1.000
_cell.length_b   1.000
_cell.length_c   1.000
_cell.angle_alpha   90.00
_cell.angle_beta   90.00
_cell.angle_gamma   90.00
#
_symmetry.space_group_name_H-M   'P 1'
#
loop_
_entity.id
_entity.type
_entity.pdbx_description
1 polymer ?
#
loop_
_entity_poly.entity_id
_entity_poly.type
_entity_poly.pdbx_seq_one_letter_code
_entity_poly.pdbx_strand_id
1 'polypeptide(L)'
;MRKEIFLFLLVTTIGFVFNCKPSSKNELQYWENNKKELAEASAKYPNFKGIFDAKLKLAEAIWAESDAISDEEKKAEKMKEANEKLNEILNPFTQIKYKIDGIEKSIDKIDDKKLKTADDRVRDNAIADARNTISSINSKLINSTAATEEEVLALTKDAISELISAKNKIDKVVKALKKK
;
A
#
# COMPACT_ATOMS: atom_id res chain seq x y z
N MET A 1 39.04 -50.90 -5.84
CA MET A 1 38.96 -49.91 -4.75
C MET A 1 37.55 -49.96 -4.17
N ARG A 2 37.44 -49.88 -2.84
CA ARG A 2 36.30 -50.28 -2.02
C ARG A 2 35.18 -49.22 -1.96
N LYS A 3 33.98 -49.74 -1.66
CA LYS A 3 32.72 -49.09 -1.25
C LYS A 3 32.90 -47.94 -0.26
N GLU A 4 31.96 -46.98 -0.24
CA GLU A 4 31.09 -46.68 0.92
C GLU A 4 29.97 -45.70 0.52
N ILE A 5 28.81 -45.95 1.11
CA ILE A 5 27.51 -45.28 0.96
C ILE A 5 27.40 -44.16 2.02
N PHE A 6 26.86 -42.99 1.67
CA PHE A 6 26.30 -42.01 2.63
C PHE A 6 25.23 -41.19 1.89
N LEU A 7 23.94 -41.56 1.90
CA LEU A 7 22.93 -41.41 2.94
C LEU A 7 22.69 -39.94 3.41
N PHE A 8 21.64 -39.35 2.81
CA PHE A 8 20.64 -38.43 3.37
C PHE A 8 20.99 -37.54 4.58
N LEU A 9 20.85 -36.23 4.41
CA LEU A 9 19.88 -35.45 5.21
C LEU A 9 19.53 -34.13 4.51
N LEU A 10 18.43 -34.14 3.75
CA LEU A 10 17.77 -32.93 3.28
C LEU A 10 17.04 -32.30 4.49
N VAL A 11 17.67 -31.33 5.13
CA VAL A 11 17.03 -30.51 6.16
C VAL A 11 16.15 -29.48 5.45
N THR A 12 14.92 -29.87 5.15
CA THR A 12 13.87 -28.92 4.76
C THR A 12 13.33 -28.29 6.03
N THR A 13 13.94 -27.17 6.45
CA THR A 13 13.40 -26.32 7.51
C THR A 13 12.12 -25.68 6.99
N ILE A 14 10.98 -26.32 7.28
CA ILE A 14 9.66 -25.71 7.13
C ILE A 14 9.63 -24.58 8.17
N GLY A 15 9.88 -23.36 7.70
CA GLY A 15 9.58 -22.16 8.45
C GLY A 15 8.09 -22.16 8.73
N PHE A 16 7.74 -22.31 10.01
CA PHE A 16 6.41 -22.03 10.53
C PHE A 16 6.10 -20.55 10.26
N VAL A 17 5.57 -20.26 9.07
CA VAL A 17 4.78 -19.07 8.85
C VAL A 17 3.53 -19.26 9.71
N PHE A 18 3.30 -18.34 10.66
CA PHE A 18 2.04 -18.21 11.36
C PHE A 18 0.95 -17.86 10.33
N ASN A 19 0.49 -18.87 9.60
CA ASN A 19 -0.54 -18.75 8.60
C ASN A 19 -1.86 -18.74 9.35
N CYS A 20 -2.38 -17.54 9.64
CA CYS A 20 -3.81 -17.42 9.92
C CYS A 20 -4.52 -17.95 8.68
N LYS A 21 -5.06 -19.16 8.75
CA LYS A 21 -5.79 -19.76 7.64
C LYS A 21 -6.89 -18.79 7.19
N PRO A 22 -7.07 -18.57 5.87
CA PRO A 22 -8.19 -17.78 5.40
C PRO A 22 -9.48 -18.42 5.89
N SER A 23 -10.45 -17.58 6.22
CA SER A 23 -11.80 -18.03 6.56
C SER A 23 -12.78 -17.22 5.73
N SER A 24 -13.86 -17.86 5.28
CA SER A 24 -14.89 -17.21 4.47
C SER A 24 -15.39 -15.89 5.09
N LYS A 25 -15.47 -15.84 6.42
CA LYS A 25 -15.85 -14.62 7.16
C LYS A 25 -14.82 -13.48 7.02
N ASN A 26 -13.53 -13.78 7.19
CA ASN A 26 -12.49 -12.75 7.07
C ASN A 26 -12.35 -12.29 5.63
N GLU A 27 -12.42 -13.21 4.67
CA GLU A 27 -12.31 -12.86 3.25
C GLU A 27 -13.49 -12.02 2.77
N LEU A 28 -14.71 -12.28 3.28
CA LEU A 28 -15.86 -11.39 3.05
C LEU A 28 -15.62 -9.99 3.60
N GLN A 29 -15.06 -9.88 4.81
CA GLN A 29 -14.75 -8.57 5.38
C GLN A 29 -13.68 -7.82 4.55
N TYR A 30 -12.65 -8.52 4.06
CA TYR A 30 -11.65 -7.94 3.18
C TYR A 30 -12.25 -7.50 1.85
N TRP A 31 -13.16 -8.29 1.28
CA TRP A 31 -13.84 -7.96 0.03
C TRP A 31 -14.63 -6.66 0.12
N GLU A 32 -15.43 -6.51 1.17
CA GLU A 32 -16.20 -5.28 1.40
C GLU A 32 -15.28 -4.07 1.62
N ASN A 33 -14.18 -4.25 2.37
CA ASN A 33 -13.20 -3.19 2.57
C ASN A 33 -12.50 -2.81 1.27
N ASN A 34 -12.08 -3.78 0.45
CA ASN A 34 -11.43 -3.55 -0.83
C ASN A 34 -12.35 -2.80 -1.80
N LYS A 35 -13.64 -3.18 -1.88
CA LYS A 35 -14.62 -2.44 -2.68
C LYS A 35 -14.78 -0.99 -2.22
N LYS A 36 -14.80 -0.76 -0.90
CA LYS A 36 -14.85 0.60 -0.34
C LYS A 36 -13.59 1.40 -0.69
N GLU A 37 -12.41 0.81 -0.52
CA GLU A 37 -11.13 1.44 -0.89
C GLU A 37 -11.05 1.75 -2.38
N LEU A 38 -11.56 0.86 -3.23
CA LEU A 38 -11.65 1.08 -4.68
C LEU A 38 -12.60 2.23 -5.02
N ALA A 39 -13.74 2.33 -4.34
CA ALA A 39 -14.67 3.44 -4.52
C ALA A 39 -14.04 4.78 -4.11
N GLU A 40 -13.34 4.82 -2.97
CA GLU A 40 -12.59 5.99 -2.52
C GLU A 40 -11.49 6.37 -3.52
N ALA A 41 -10.72 5.39 -4.02
CA ALA A 41 -9.69 5.61 -5.02
C ALA A 41 -10.27 6.10 -6.37
N SER A 42 -11.39 5.51 -6.81
CA SER A 42 -12.08 5.90 -8.04
C SER A 42 -12.62 7.33 -7.97
N ALA A 43 -13.16 7.73 -6.81
CA ALA A 43 -13.63 9.10 -6.59
C ALA A 43 -12.47 10.10 -6.58
N LYS A 44 -11.33 9.73 -5.98
CA LYS A 44 -10.14 10.59 -5.91
C LYS A 44 -9.37 10.68 -7.23
N TYR A 45 -9.33 9.60 -8.01
CA TYR A 45 -8.56 9.50 -9.26
C TYR A 45 -9.46 9.07 -10.43
N PRO A 46 -10.37 9.95 -10.89
CA PRO A 46 -11.41 9.58 -11.86
C PRO A 46 -10.85 9.12 -13.21
N ASN A 47 -9.67 9.59 -13.60
CA ASN A 47 -9.01 9.19 -14.85
C ASN A 47 -8.55 7.72 -14.86
N PHE A 48 -8.49 7.05 -13.70
CA PHE A 48 -8.17 5.62 -13.60
C PHE A 48 -9.41 4.74 -13.43
N LYS A 49 -10.62 5.32 -13.40
CA LYS A 49 -11.86 4.58 -13.14
C LYS A 49 -12.06 3.39 -14.07
N GLY A 50 -11.76 3.54 -15.36
CA GLY A 50 -11.89 2.43 -16.32
C GLY A 50 -11.03 1.22 -15.96
N ILE A 51 -9.82 1.45 -15.44
CA ILE A 51 -8.89 0.40 -15.00
C ILE A 51 -9.38 -0.22 -13.70
N PHE A 52 -9.86 0.59 -12.76
CA PHE A 52 -10.45 0.11 -11.50
C PHE A 52 -11.68 -0.78 -11.75
N ASP A 53 -12.59 -0.34 -12.62
CA ASP A 53 -13.78 -1.11 -13.00
C ASP A 53 -13.41 -2.43 -13.68
N ALA A 54 -12.40 -2.41 -14.57
CA ALA A 54 -11.91 -3.63 -15.23
C ALA A 54 -11.33 -4.62 -14.21
N LYS A 55 -10.53 -4.13 -13.25
CA LYS A 55 -9.95 -4.97 -12.21
C LYS A 55 -11.01 -5.55 -11.28
N LEU A 56 -11.99 -4.74 -10.89
CA LEU A 56 -13.10 -5.18 -10.05
C LEU A 56 -13.87 -6.32 -10.73
N LYS A 57 -14.19 -6.19 -12.02
CA LYS A 57 -14.88 -7.25 -12.78
C LYS A 57 -14.10 -8.56 -12.81
N LEU A 58 -12.77 -8.51 -12.96
CA LEU A 58 -11.94 -9.70 -12.91
C LEU A 58 -11.98 -10.36 -11.53
N ALA A 59 -11.90 -9.55 -10.46
CA ALA A 59 -11.97 -10.05 -9.11
C ALA A 59 -13.37 -10.60 -8.75
N GLU A 60 -14.45 -9.96 -9.23
CA GLU A 60 -15.84 -10.41 -9.07
C GLU A 60 -16.08 -11.77 -9.75
N ALA A 61 -15.47 -12.02 -10.90
CA ALA A 61 -15.56 -13.32 -11.56
C ALA A 61 -14.91 -14.43 -10.70
N ILE A 62 -13.71 -14.17 -10.16
CA ILE A 62 -13.03 -15.10 -9.24
C ILE A 62 -13.85 -15.30 -7.96
N TRP A 63 -14.45 -14.22 -7.45
CA TRP A 63 -15.31 -14.27 -6.26
C TRP A 63 -16.53 -15.17 -6.49
N ALA A 64 -17.21 -15.03 -7.62
CA ALA A 64 -18.38 -15.84 -7.96
C ALA A 64 -18.06 -17.34 -8.08
N GLU A 65 -16.84 -17.70 -8.51
CA GLU A 65 -16.39 -19.10 -8.51
C GLU A 65 -16.36 -19.70 -7.09
N SER A 66 -16.17 -18.88 -6.05
CA SER A 66 -16.17 -19.35 -4.66
C SER A 66 -17.55 -19.78 -4.16
N ASP A 67 -18.64 -19.24 -4.72
CA ASP A 67 -20.00 -19.55 -4.31
C ASP A 67 -20.42 -20.99 -4.68
N ALA A 68 -19.78 -21.57 -5.68
CA ALA A 68 -19.99 -22.96 -6.10
C ALA A 68 -19.18 -23.99 -5.28
N ILE A 69 -18.32 -23.54 -4.35
CA ILE A 69 -17.45 -24.41 -3.57
C ILE A 69 -18.08 -24.73 -2.21
N SER A 70 -18.46 -26.00 -2.00
CA SER A 70 -19.04 -26.45 -0.73
C SER A 70 -18.02 -26.67 0.38
N ASP A 71 -16.75 -26.88 0.03
CA ASP A 71 -15.66 -27.05 0.98
C ASP A 71 -15.21 -25.68 1.49
N GLU A 72 -15.38 -25.41 2.78
CA GLU A 72 -15.12 -24.09 3.37
C GLU A 72 -13.66 -23.63 3.25
N GLU A 73 -12.69 -24.54 3.31
CA GLU A 73 -11.27 -24.17 3.18
C GLU A 73 -10.97 -23.77 1.73
N LYS A 74 -11.42 -24.55 0.76
CA LYS A 74 -11.28 -24.22 -0.67
C LYS A 74 -12.05 -22.97 -1.06
N LYS A 75 -13.22 -22.76 -0.47
CA LYS A 75 -14.02 -21.54 -0.65
C LYS A 75 -13.25 -20.32 -0.18
N ALA A 76 -12.72 -20.37 1.04
CA ALA A 76 -11.94 -19.28 1.62
C ALA A 76 -10.68 -18.96 0.80
N GLU A 77 -9.95 -19.98 0.31
CA GLU A 77 -8.81 -19.76 -0.59
C GLU A 77 -9.22 -19.08 -1.91
N LYS A 78 -10.39 -19.43 -2.46
CA LYS A 78 -10.89 -18.80 -3.70
C LYS A 78 -11.32 -17.35 -3.47
N MET A 79 -11.96 -17.06 -2.33
CA MET A 79 -12.30 -15.69 -1.92
C MET A 79 -11.03 -14.85 -1.71
N LYS A 80 -9.98 -15.45 -1.13
CA LYS A 80 -8.67 -14.82 -0.98
C LYS A 80 -8.03 -14.50 -2.33
N GLU A 81 -8.10 -15.41 -3.31
CA GLU A 81 -7.61 -15.15 -4.67
C GLU A 81 -8.28 -13.91 -5.30
N ALA A 82 -9.60 -13.77 -5.13
CA ALA A 82 -10.33 -12.58 -5.58
C ALA A 82 -9.88 -11.30 -4.84
N ASN A 83 -9.68 -11.37 -3.52
CA ASN A 83 -9.15 -10.25 -2.73
C ASN A 83 -7.73 -9.86 -3.16
N GLU A 84 -6.84 -10.82 -3.36
CA GLU A 84 -5.48 -10.59 -3.86
C GLU A 84 -5.52 -9.94 -5.24
N LYS A 85 -6.42 -10.41 -6.13
CA LYS A 85 -6.58 -9.84 -7.46
C LYS A 85 -6.97 -8.37 -7.40
N LEU A 86 -7.91 -8.00 -6.55
CA LEU A 86 -8.31 -6.60 -6.40
C LEU A 86 -7.20 -5.78 -5.71
N ASN A 87 -6.46 -6.39 -4.79
CA ASN A 87 -5.39 -5.72 -4.04
C ASN A 87 -4.16 -5.38 -4.90
N GLU A 88 -3.93 -6.09 -6.02
CA GLU A 88 -2.85 -5.77 -6.98
C GLU A 88 -2.88 -4.28 -7.39
N ILE A 89 -4.06 -3.73 -7.65
CA ILE A 89 -4.21 -2.31 -8.03
C ILE A 89 -4.44 -1.38 -6.84
N LEU A 90 -5.04 -1.84 -5.75
CA LEU A 90 -5.34 -1.01 -4.58
C LEU A 90 -4.12 -0.73 -3.70
N ASN A 91 -3.27 -1.74 -3.48
CA ASN A 91 -2.16 -1.67 -2.54
C ASN A 91 -1.27 -0.43 -2.75
N PRO A 92 -0.90 -0.02 -3.98
CA PRO A 92 -0.13 1.21 -4.19
C PRO A 92 -0.85 2.48 -3.71
N PHE A 93 -2.16 2.61 -3.92
CA PHE A 93 -2.94 3.76 -3.44
C PHE A 93 -3.05 3.78 -1.91
N THR A 94 -3.23 2.61 -1.31
CA THR A 94 -3.23 2.45 0.15
C THR A 94 -1.86 2.81 0.73
N GLN A 95 -0.75 2.42 0.09
CA GLN A 95 0.59 2.87 0.47
C GLN A 95 0.78 4.38 0.34
N ILE A 96 0.26 5.01 -0.72
CA ILE A 96 0.30 6.47 -0.89
C ILE A 96 -0.41 7.15 0.27
N LYS A 97 -1.63 6.72 0.61
CA LYS A 97 -2.40 7.22 1.75
C LYS A 97 -1.61 7.12 3.05
N TYR A 98 -1.08 5.95 3.37
CA TYR A 98 -0.29 5.75 4.59
C TYR A 98 0.99 6.60 4.64
N LYS A 99 1.65 6.85 3.50
CA LYS A 99 2.84 7.69 3.45
C LYS A 99 2.51 9.16 3.65
N ILE A 100 1.42 9.65 3.05
CA ILE A 100 0.91 11.01 3.29
C ILE A 100 0.60 11.19 4.78
N ASP A 101 -0.18 10.28 5.38
CA ASP A 101 -0.49 10.32 6.81
C ASP A 101 0.79 10.29 7.67
N GLY A 102 1.79 9.52 7.25
CA GLY A 102 3.09 9.44 7.92
C GLY A 102 3.95 10.70 7.82
N ILE A 103 3.72 11.55 6.81
CA ILE A 103 4.35 12.87 6.66
C ILE A 103 3.60 13.88 7.53
N GLU A 104 2.27 13.92 7.48
CA GLU A 104 1.44 14.82 8.30
C GLU A 104 1.71 14.60 9.79
N LYS A 105 1.75 13.34 10.25
CA LYS A 105 2.16 13.01 11.63
C LYS A 105 3.56 13.48 12.01
N SER A 106 4.45 13.72 11.04
CA SER A 106 5.78 14.27 11.29
C SER A 106 5.77 15.80 11.28
N ILE A 107 4.90 16.43 10.50
CA ILE A 107 4.60 17.86 10.57
C ILE A 107 4.03 18.20 11.95
N ASP A 108 3.00 17.49 12.41
CA ASP A 108 2.34 17.72 13.71
C ASP A 108 3.31 17.68 14.89
N LYS A 109 4.38 16.87 14.81
CA LYS A 109 5.39 16.76 15.87
C LYS A 109 6.24 18.01 16.04
N ILE A 110 6.31 18.89 15.05
CA ILE A 110 7.15 20.07 15.04
C ILE A 110 6.35 21.37 14.89
N ASP A 111 5.13 21.34 14.34
CA ASP A 111 4.32 22.52 14.02
C ASP A 111 4.13 23.43 15.25
N ASP A 112 3.65 22.85 16.35
CA ASP A 112 3.33 23.60 17.58
C ASP A 112 4.55 23.90 18.48
N LYS A 113 5.76 23.57 18.05
CA LYS A 113 6.95 23.79 18.88
C LYS A 113 7.31 25.28 18.89
N LYS A 114 7.47 25.83 20.09
CA LYS A 114 8.10 27.14 20.29
C LYS A 114 9.60 27.00 20.05
N LEU A 115 10.10 27.65 19.00
CA LEU A 115 11.49 27.56 18.55
C LEU A 115 12.14 28.94 18.53
N LYS A 116 13.47 28.96 18.54
CA LYS A 116 14.23 30.19 18.22
C LYS A 116 14.06 30.50 16.73
N THR A 117 14.13 31.77 16.35
CA THR A 117 13.86 32.25 14.98
C THR A 117 14.57 31.46 13.87
N ALA A 118 15.83 31.04 14.07
CA ALA A 118 16.55 30.26 13.06
C ALA A 118 15.97 28.84 12.90
N ASP A 119 15.55 28.19 13.99
CA ASP A 119 14.95 26.86 13.99
C ASP A 119 13.49 26.90 13.53
N ASP A 120 12.79 27.99 13.83
CA ASP A 120 11.45 28.31 13.34
C ASP A 120 11.42 28.33 11.81
N ARG A 121 12.35 29.04 11.17
CA ARG A 121 12.50 29.06 9.71
C ARG A 121 12.83 27.68 9.12
N VAL A 122 13.64 26.89 9.82
CA VAL A 122 13.96 25.51 9.37
C VAL A 122 12.73 24.62 9.43
N ARG A 123 11.91 24.73 10.49
CA ARG A 123 10.63 24.05 10.61
C ARG A 123 9.71 24.45 9.45
N ASP A 124 9.48 25.74 9.25
CA ASP A 124 8.51 26.25 8.27
C ASP A 124 8.86 25.82 6.84
N ASN A 125 10.16 25.91 6.48
CA ASN A 125 10.63 25.43 5.18
C ASN A 125 10.39 23.92 5.01
N ALA A 126 10.67 23.12 6.05
CA ALA A 126 10.48 21.68 5.98
C ALA A 126 9.00 21.28 5.87
N ILE A 127 8.11 21.98 6.58
CA ILE A 127 6.65 21.79 6.50
C ILE A 127 6.16 22.18 5.12
N ALA A 128 6.56 23.34 4.61
CA ALA A 128 6.19 23.81 3.27
C ALA A 128 6.64 22.83 2.19
N ASP A 129 7.90 22.38 2.21
CA ASP A 129 8.43 21.40 1.27
C ASP A 129 7.65 20.07 1.30
N ALA A 130 7.32 19.59 2.51
CA ALA A 130 6.54 18.37 2.68
C ALA A 130 5.13 18.50 2.11
N ARG A 131 4.41 19.58 2.45
CA ARG A 131 3.05 19.85 1.95
C ARG A 131 3.04 20.09 0.43
N ASN A 132 4.05 20.78 -0.10
CA ASN A 132 4.22 20.98 -1.54
C ASN A 132 4.43 19.64 -2.26
N THR A 133 5.20 18.71 -1.67
CA THR A 133 5.39 17.37 -2.26
C THR A 133 4.08 16.58 -2.26
N ILE A 134 3.33 16.58 -1.16
CA ILE A 134 2.01 15.93 -1.07
C ILE A 134 1.05 16.50 -2.11
N SER A 135 0.97 17.83 -2.21
CA SER A 135 0.10 18.52 -3.17
C SER A 135 0.48 18.22 -4.62
N SER A 136 1.78 18.24 -4.93
CA SER A 136 2.32 17.90 -6.26
C SER A 136 1.97 16.46 -6.65
N ILE A 137 2.17 15.49 -5.74
CA ILE A 137 1.83 14.08 -5.99
C ILE A 137 0.33 13.87 -6.20
N ASN A 138 -0.51 14.46 -5.35
CA ASN A 138 -1.95 14.37 -5.52
C ASN A 138 -2.38 14.97 -6.86
N SER A 139 -1.86 16.15 -7.21
CA SER A 139 -2.17 16.82 -8.47
C SER A 139 -1.70 16.01 -9.68
N LYS A 140 -0.49 15.41 -9.62
CA LYS A 140 0.05 14.53 -10.65
C LYS A 140 -0.89 13.34 -10.87
N LEU A 141 -1.24 12.60 -9.81
CA LEU A 141 -2.10 11.42 -9.93
C LEU A 141 -3.53 11.75 -10.39
N ILE A 142 -4.10 12.86 -9.93
CA ILE A 142 -5.45 13.30 -10.35
C ILE A 142 -5.47 13.65 -11.84
N ASN A 143 -4.43 14.32 -12.35
CA ASN A 143 -4.38 14.80 -13.72
C ASN A 143 -3.73 13.81 -14.70
N SER A 144 -3.09 12.75 -14.20
CA SER A 144 -2.55 11.67 -15.02
C SER A 144 -3.67 10.86 -15.67
N THR A 145 -3.37 10.34 -16.86
CA THR A 145 -4.14 9.30 -17.54
C THR A 145 -3.27 8.05 -17.65
N ALA A 146 -3.90 6.89 -17.72
CA ALA A 146 -3.25 5.61 -17.99
C ALA A 146 -4.15 4.78 -18.89
N ALA A 147 -3.55 4.13 -19.89
CA ALA A 147 -4.23 3.20 -20.78
C ALA A 147 -4.23 1.77 -20.21
N THR A 148 -3.24 1.42 -19.38
CA THR A 148 -3.09 0.08 -18.81
C THR A 148 -2.88 0.09 -17.30
N GLU A 149 -3.09 -1.07 -16.70
CA GLU A 149 -2.83 -1.27 -15.27
C GLU A 149 -1.35 -1.02 -14.93
N GLU A 150 -0.42 -1.49 -15.78
CA GLU A 150 1.01 -1.34 -15.59
C GLU A 150 1.44 0.14 -15.54
N GLU A 151 0.80 1.00 -16.33
CA GLU A 151 1.04 2.44 -16.30
C GLU A 151 0.57 3.06 -14.99
N VAL A 152 -0.58 2.65 -14.45
CA VAL A 152 -1.05 3.08 -13.11
C VAL A 152 -0.07 2.63 -12.04
N LEU A 153 0.40 1.38 -12.11
CA LEU A 153 1.39 0.84 -11.16
C LEU A 153 2.72 1.59 -11.23
N ALA A 154 3.17 1.98 -12.42
CA ALA A 154 4.37 2.80 -12.58
C ALA A 154 4.19 4.20 -11.96
N LEU A 155 3.08 4.88 -12.27
CA LEU A 155 2.76 6.21 -11.71
C LEU A 155 2.69 6.20 -10.19
N THR A 156 2.05 5.19 -9.61
CA THR A 156 1.93 5.06 -8.16
C THR A 156 3.26 4.70 -7.50
N LYS A 157 4.10 3.87 -8.13
CA LYS A 157 5.46 3.57 -7.65
C LYS A 157 6.35 4.80 -7.58
N ASP A 158 6.29 5.67 -8.59
CA ASP A 158 7.02 6.94 -8.58
C ASP A 158 6.54 7.83 -7.44
N ALA A 159 5.21 8.00 -7.30
CA ALA A 159 4.62 8.77 -6.21
C ALA A 159 5.03 8.26 -4.82
N ILE A 160 5.01 6.94 -4.62
CA ILE A 160 5.48 6.26 -3.40
C ILE A 160 6.94 6.62 -3.10
N SER A 161 7.81 6.62 -4.11
CA SER A 161 9.24 6.89 -3.97
C SER A 161 9.51 8.36 -3.60
N GLU A 162 8.78 9.28 -4.21
CA GLU A 162 8.82 10.71 -3.88
C GLU A 162 8.34 10.96 -2.43
N LEU A 163 7.24 10.33 -2.02
CA LEU A 163 6.70 10.43 -0.65
C LEU A 163 7.65 9.83 0.41
N ILE A 164 8.33 8.71 0.12
CA ILE A 164 9.38 8.17 1.00
C ILE A 164 10.49 9.19 1.19
N SER A 165 10.92 9.83 0.10
CA SER A 165 11.98 10.84 0.14
C SER A 165 11.57 12.06 0.96
N ALA A 166 10.34 12.56 0.78
CA ALA A 166 9.78 13.64 1.58
C ALA A 166 9.69 13.27 3.07
N LYS A 167 9.19 12.06 3.38
CA LYS A 167 9.12 11.55 4.75
C LYS A 167 10.50 11.51 5.42
N ASN A 168 11.51 11.02 4.73
CA ASN A 168 12.87 10.97 5.26
C ASN A 168 13.45 12.36 5.54
N LYS A 169 13.13 13.35 4.70
CA LYS A 169 13.56 14.75 4.91
C LYS A 169 12.91 15.35 6.16
N ILE A 170 11.58 15.29 6.28
CA ILE A 170 10.88 15.85 7.45
C ILE A 170 11.23 15.11 8.74
N ASP A 171 11.42 13.79 8.71
CA ASP A 171 11.82 13.00 9.89
C ASP A 171 13.22 13.39 10.40
N LYS A 172 14.14 13.80 9.50
CA LYS A 172 15.45 14.34 9.90
C LYS A 172 15.30 15.68 10.63
N VAL A 173 14.43 16.56 10.14
CA VAL A 173 14.15 17.85 10.79
C VAL A 173 13.50 17.64 12.15
N VAL A 174 12.52 16.74 12.26
CA VAL A 174 11.91 16.34 13.55
C VAL A 174 12.98 15.89 14.54
N LYS A 175 13.92 15.04 14.12
CA LYS A 175 15.01 14.57 14.98
C LYS A 175 15.95 15.69 15.39
N ALA A 176 16.29 16.61 14.49
CA ALA A 176 17.17 17.74 14.78
C ALA A 176 16.52 18.72 15.79
N LEU A 177 15.25 19.06 15.59
CA LEU A 177 14.51 19.99 16.45
C LEU A 177 14.13 19.39 17.81
N LYS A 178 14.03 18.06 17.93
CA LYS A 178 13.82 17.39 19.23
C LYS A 178 15.06 17.36 20.12
N LYS A 179 16.25 17.52 19.55
CA LYS A 179 17.52 17.51 20.29
C LYS A 179 17.91 18.89 20.83
N LYS A 180 17.11 19.91 20.54
CA LYS A 180 17.30 21.29 20.95
C LYS A 180 16.27 21.66 22.01
#